data_AF-A0A382RI25-F1
#
_entry.id   AF-A0A382RI25-F1
#
_cell.length_a   1.000
_cell.length_b   1.000
_cell.length_c   1.000
_cell.angle_alpha   90.00
_cell.angle_beta   90.00
_cell.angle_gamma   90.00
#
_symmetry.space_group_name_H-M   'P 1'
#
loop_
_entity.id
_entity.type
_entity.pdbx_description
1 polymer ?
#
loop_
_entity_poly.entity_id
_entity_poly.type
_entity_poly.pdbx_seq_one_letter_code
_entity_poly.pdbx_strand_id
1 'polypeptide(L)'
;MPVEASAKRYAQAIFQIASERNTLDEWVGDLTVVEKSLNNIQFLNLLDAPQIPGSEKIRVAKNVLEKTVKPLAVNLVSLLSTRNLVHLIPNILKEYTALLDTHRGIERAVVTTAVQIDTTHLTKINKILEKISGNQIDITSN
;
A
#
# COMPACT_ATOMS: atom_id res chain seq x y z
N MET A 1 18.17 -15.13 13.75
CA MET A 1 17.83 -15.01 12.32
C MET A 1 17.91 -13.54 11.96
N PRO A 2 18.54 -13.13 10.84
CA PRO A 2 18.49 -11.75 10.41
C PRO A 2 17.02 -11.41 10.15
N VAL A 3 16.56 -10.28 10.68
CA VAL A 3 15.18 -9.83 10.50
C VAL A 3 15.02 -9.50 9.01
N GLU A 4 14.43 -10.42 8.24
CA GLU A 4 14.06 -10.15 6.86
C GLU A 4 13.29 -8.84 6.82
N ALA A 5 13.63 -7.98 5.86
CA ALA A 5 13.02 -6.68 5.74
C ALA A 5 11.54 -6.88 5.38
N SER A 6 10.67 -6.79 6.38
CA SER A 6 9.24 -7.08 6.19
C SER A 6 8.53 -5.87 5.62
N ALA A 7 7.62 -6.11 4.66
CA ALA A 7 6.72 -5.09 4.13
C ALA A 7 5.98 -4.35 5.25
N LYS A 8 5.60 -5.08 6.32
CA LYS A 8 4.98 -4.53 7.52
C LYS A 8 5.83 -3.45 8.21
N ARG A 9 7.14 -3.66 8.36
CA ARG A 9 8.03 -2.67 8.99
C ARG A 9 8.13 -1.39 8.17
N TYR A 10 8.24 -1.53 6.84
CA TYR A 10 8.23 -0.37 5.95
C TYR A 10 6.88 0.35 6.00
N ALA A 11 5.77 -0.38 5.93
CA ALA A 11 4.43 0.19 6.03
C ALA A 11 4.23 0.96 7.34
N GLN A 12 4.67 0.41 8.49
CA GLN A 12 4.62 1.10 9.78
C GLN A 12 5.45 2.38 9.80
N ALA A 13 6.68 2.34 9.27
CA ALA A 13 7.54 3.52 9.21
C ALA A 13 6.94 4.62 8.32
N ILE A 14 6.39 4.25 7.16
CA ILE A 14 5.71 5.18 6.24
C ILE A 14 4.46 5.74 6.92
N PHE A 15 3.66 4.90 7.58
CA PHE A 15 2.46 5.29 8.31
C PHE A 15 2.77 6.31 9.40
N GLN A 16 3.83 6.09 10.19
CA GLN A 16 4.26 7.05 11.20
C GLN A 16 4.63 8.41 10.57
N ILE A 17 5.44 8.40 9.51
CA ILE A 17 5.82 9.64 8.79
C ILE A 17 4.59 10.35 8.21
N ALA A 18 3.66 9.58 7.65
CA ALA A 18 2.43 10.08 7.04
C ALA A 18 1.49 10.68 8.09
N SER A 19 1.37 10.05 9.27
CA SER A 19 0.58 10.54 10.40
C SER A 19 1.15 11.81 10.99
N GLU A 20 2.47 11.91 11.16
CA GLU A 20 3.15 13.12 11.66
C GLU A 20 2.97 14.31 10.71
N ARG A 21 2.86 14.04 9.40
CA ARG A 21 2.74 15.06 8.35
C ARG A 21 1.31 15.29 7.86
N ASN A 22 0.34 14.55 8.41
CA ASN A 22 -1.05 14.54 7.98
C ASN A 22 -1.23 14.28 6.46
N THR A 23 -0.46 13.34 5.91
CA THR A 23 -0.43 12.99 4.46
C THR A 23 -0.90 11.55 4.20
N LEU A 24 -1.73 11.00 5.11
CA LEU A 24 -2.12 9.59 5.10
C LEU A 24 -2.77 9.15 3.78
N ASP A 25 -3.70 9.94 3.24
CA ASP A 25 -4.38 9.67 1.95
C ASP A 25 -3.46 9.85 0.75
N GLU A 26 -2.60 10.87 0.77
CA GLU A 26 -1.64 11.12 -0.30
C GLU A 26 -0.72 9.91 -0.49
N TRP A 27 -0.29 9.30 0.60
CA TRP A 27 0.53 8.09 0.58
C TRP A 27 -0.18 6.88 -0.02
N VAL A 28 -1.49 6.71 0.19
CA VAL A 28 -2.25 5.64 -0.48
C VAL A 28 -2.22 5.85 -1.99
N GLY A 29 -2.47 7.09 -2.44
CA GLY A 29 -2.45 7.46 -3.86
C GLY A 29 -1.08 7.20 -4.48
N ASP A 30 -0.02 7.70 -3.85
CA ASP A 30 1.35 7.52 -4.30
C ASP A 30 1.75 6.04 -4.38
N LEU A 31 1.51 5.27 -3.31
CA LEU A 31 1.85 3.83 -3.29
C LEU A 31 1.06 3.05 -4.35
N THR A 32 -0.19 3.43 -4.61
CA THR A 32 -1.01 2.81 -5.67
C THR A 32 -0.45 3.10 -7.06
N VAL A 33 0.01 4.33 -7.33
CA VAL A 33 0.65 4.69 -8.61
C VAL A 33 1.97 3.94 -8.79
N VAL A 34 2.76 3.82 -7.73
CA VAL A 34 4.02 3.08 -7.77
C VAL A 34 3.75 1.60 -8.04
N GLU A 35 2.81 0.98 -7.31
CA GLU A 35 2.44 -0.43 -7.51
C GLU A 35 1.99 -0.69 -8.96
N LYS A 36 1.15 0.18 -9.52
CA LYS A 36 0.74 0.11 -10.93
C LYS A 36 1.91 0.23 -11.90
N SER A 37 2.89 1.08 -11.59
CA SER A 37 4.08 1.25 -12.42
C SER A 37 4.95 -0.02 -12.40
N LEU A 38 4.99 -0.73 -11.27
CA LEU A 38 5.71 -2.01 -11.11
C LEU A 38 5.02 -3.21 -11.76
N ASN A 39 3.76 -3.10 -12.18
CA ASN A 39 3.11 -4.13 -13.01
C ASN A 39 3.79 -4.29 -14.38
N ASN A 40 4.59 -3.31 -14.81
CA ASN A 40 5.50 -3.50 -15.93
C ASN A 40 6.69 -4.38 -15.50
N ILE A 41 6.69 -5.63 -15.96
CA ILE A 41 7.71 -6.65 -15.65
C ILE A 41 9.13 -6.17 -15.97
N GLN A 42 9.33 -5.43 -17.07
CA GLN A 42 10.67 -4.93 -17.43
C GLN A 42 11.17 -3.90 -16.41
N PHE A 43 10.27 -3.01 -15.96
CA PHE A 43 10.59 -2.00 -14.96
C PHE A 43 10.87 -2.63 -13.60
N LEU A 44 10.03 -3.58 -13.16
CA LEU A 44 10.25 -4.32 -11.93
C LEU A 44 11.59 -5.06 -11.94
N ASN A 45 11.86 -5.83 -13.00
CA ASN A 45 13.10 -6.60 -13.12
C ASN A 45 14.34 -5.70 -13.13
N LEU A 46 14.28 -4.53 -13.77
CA LEU A 46 15.37 -3.57 -13.76
C LEU A 46 15.66 -3.06 -12.34
N LEU A 47 14.61 -2.71 -11.58
CA LEU A 47 14.76 -2.18 -10.24
C LEU A 47 15.17 -3.25 -9.22
N ASP A 48 14.82 -4.52 -9.44
CA ASP A 48 15.20 -5.63 -8.56
C ASP A 48 16.52 -6.32 -8.96
N ALA A 49 17.06 -6.02 -10.15
CA ALA A 49 18.27 -6.65 -10.69
C ALA A 49 19.54 -6.29 -9.88
N PRO A 50 20.17 -7.21 -9.14
CA PRO A 50 21.34 -6.90 -8.30
C PRO A 50 22.59 -6.49 -9.10
N GLN A 51 22.67 -6.89 -10.37
CA GLN A 51 23.77 -6.55 -11.28
C GLN A 51 23.75 -5.09 -11.77
N ILE A 52 22.64 -4.38 -11.58
CA ILE A 52 22.50 -2.98 -12.00
C ILE A 52 22.93 -2.08 -10.83
N PRO A 53 23.84 -1.11 -11.06
CA PRO A 53 24.24 -0.17 -10.03
C PRO A 53 23.06 0.57 -9.41
N GLY A 54 23.08 0.76 -8.08
CA GLY A 54 22.01 1.46 -7.37
C GLY A 54 21.75 2.88 -7.89
N SER A 55 22.79 3.59 -8.32
CA SER A 55 22.66 4.92 -8.94
C SER A 55 21.83 4.92 -10.22
N GLU A 56 22.01 3.90 -11.05
CA GLU A 56 21.25 3.73 -12.29
C GLU A 56 19.78 3.43 -11.98
N LYS A 57 19.52 2.55 -11.02
CA LYS A 57 18.15 2.25 -10.56
C LYS A 57 17.45 3.49 -10.02
N ILE A 58 18.13 4.27 -9.18
CA ILE A 58 17.58 5.53 -8.63
C ILE A 58 17.25 6.50 -9.76
N ARG A 59 18.14 6.65 -10.75
CA ARG A 59 17.91 7.51 -11.90
C ARG A 59 16.66 7.11 -12.66
N VAL A 60 16.50 5.82 -12.96
CA VAL A 60 15.34 5.31 -13.71
C VAL A 60 14.06 5.45 -12.88
N ALA A 61 14.07 5.06 -11.60
CA ALA A 61 12.93 5.21 -10.70
C ALA A 61 12.48 6.69 -10.62
N LYS A 62 13.43 7.61 -10.49
CA LYS A 62 13.14 9.05 -10.46
C LYS A 62 12.54 9.52 -11.80
N ASN A 63 13.15 9.19 -12.92
CA ASN A 63 12.64 9.60 -14.25
C ASN A 63 11.20 9.15 -14.52
N VAL A 64 10.83 7.95 -14.04
CA VAL A 64 9.48 7.40 -14.22
C VAL A 64 8.47 8.00 -13.23
N LEU A 65 8.86 8.17 -11.97
CA LEU A 65 7.92 8.44 -10.88
C LEU A 65 7.85 9.91 -10.45
N GLU A 66 8.90 10.72 -10.68
CA GLU A 66 8.99 12.09 -10.14
C GLU A 66 7.87 13.03 -10.56
N LYS A 67 7.23 12.76 -11.70
CA LYS A 67 6.12 13.56 -12.24
C LYS A 67 4.75 13.15 -11.71
N THR A 68 4.65 11.98 -11.08
CA THR A 68 3.36 11.35 -10.75
C THR A 68 3.17 11.15 -9.26
N VAL A 69 4.25 10.98 -8.49
CA VAL A 69 4.19 10.77 -7.03
C VAL A 69 5.06 11.76 -6.28
N LYS A 70 4.80 11.93 -4.98
CA LYS A 70 5.55 12.88 -4.15
C LYS A 70 7.01 12.45 -3.97
N PRO A 71 7.92 13.39 -3.65
CA PRO A 71 9.34 13.09 -3.42
C PRO A 71 9.59 12.00 -2.36
N LEU A 72 8.74 11.91 -1.33
CA LEU A 72 8.88 10.87 -0.30
C LEU A 72 8.61 9.46 -0.84
N ALA A 73 7.63 9.30 -1.73
CA ALA A 73 7.36 8.02 -2.39
C ALA A 73 8.49 7.65 -3.36
N VAL A 74 9.04 8.61 -4.11
CA VAL A 74 10.24 8.38 -4.94
C VAL A 74 11.44 7.95 -4.10
N ASN A 75 11.63 8.56 -2.92
CA ASN A 75 12.69 8.19 -1.99
C ASN A 75 12.51 6.78 -1.44
N LEU A 76 11.28 6.36 -1.14
CA LEU A 76 10.97 5.00 -0.75
C LEU A 76 11.35 4.00 -1.85
N VAL A 77 10.92 4.24 -3.09
CA VAL A 77 11.25 3.37 -4.22
C VAL A 77 12.75 3.31 -4.45
N SER A 78 13.42 4.45 -4.36
CA SER A 78 14.89 4.55 -4.46
C SER A 78 15.59 3.69 -3.40
N LEU A 79 15.15 3.81 -2.14
CA LEU A 79 15.68 3.00 -1.03
C LEU A 79 15.47 1.50 -1.27
N LEU A 80 14.26 1.10 -1.67
CA LEU A 80 13.95 -0.31 -1.93
C LEU A 80 14.72 -0.84 -3.14
N SER A 81 14.93 -0.03 -4.17
CA SER A 81 15.71 -0.39 -5.37
C SER A 81 17.17 -0.65 -5.06
N THR A 82 17.78 0.15 -4.18
CA THR A 82 19.18 -0.09 -3.74
C THR A 82 19.32 -1.36 -2.90
N ARG A 83 18.23 -1.86 -2.33
CA ARG A 83 18.21 -3.07 -1.52
C ARG A 83 17.66 -4.30 -2.24
N ASN A 84 17.25 -4.17 -3.51
CA ASN A 84 16.57 -5.23 -4.27
C ASN A 84 15.31 -5.74 -3.53
N LEU A 85 14.53 -4.81 -2.99
CA LEU A 85 13.31 -5.07 -2.22
C LEU A 85 12.08 -4.40 -2.87
N VAL A 86 12.14 -4.12 -4.18
CA VAL A 86 11.07 -3.38 -4.86
C VAL A 86 9.84 -4.24 -5.05
N HIS A 87 10.03 -5.56 -5.16
CA HIS A 87 8.94 -6.53 -5.15
C HIS A 87 8.09 -6.50 -3.87
N LEU A 88 8.55 -5.87 -2.78
CA LEU A 88 7.76 -5.72 -1.56
C LEU A 88 6.68 -4.63 -1.64
N ILE A 89 6.74 -3.72 -2.62
CA ILE A 89 5.80 -2.57 -2.68
C ILE A 89 4.32 -2.96 -2.65
N PRO A 90 3.85 -3.99 -3.39
CA PRO A 90 2.45 -4.42 -3.30
C PRO A 90 2.06 -4.84 -1.87
N ASN A 91 2.96 -5.54 -1.17
CA ASN A 91 2.75 -5.93 0.21
C ASN A 91 2.81 -4.73 1.16
N ILE A 92 3.69 -3.75 0.90
CA ILE A 92 3.78 -2.51 1.69
C ILE A 92 2.48 -1.73 1.56
N LEU A 93 1.94 -1.58 0.34
CA LEU A 93 0.66 -0.93 0.11
C LEU A 93 -0.45 -1.62 0.90
N LYS A 94 -0.55 -2.96 0.81
CA LYS A 94 -1.55 -3.74 1.55
C LYS A 94 -1.48 -3.52 3.07
N GLU A 95 -0.29 -3.63 3.65
CA GLU A 95 -0.06 -3.42 5.08
C GLU A 95 -0.33 -1.96 5.48
N TYR A 96 0.05 -0.99 4.65
CA TYR A 96 -0.19 0.42 4.89
C TYR A 96 -1.70 0.74 4.90
N THR A 97 -2.45 0.22 3.93
CA THR A 97 -3.91 0.41 3.91
C THR A 97 -4.57 -0.24 5.12
N ALA A 98 -4.11 -1.43 5.56
CA ALA A 98 -4.64 -2.06 6.77
C ALA A 98 -4.38 -1.23 8.05
N LEU A 99 -3.19 -0.61 8.16
CA LEU A 99 -2.88 0.33 9.24
C LEU A 99 -3.76 1.58 9.18
N LEU A 100 -4.00 2.11 7.98
CA LEU A 100 -4.86 3.28 7.77
C LEU A 100 -6.31 3.00 8.16
N ASP A 101 -6.85 1.84 7.80
CA ASP A 101 -8.20 1.46 8.18
C ASP A 101 -8.31 1.31 9.70
N THR A 102 -7.35 0.62 10.32
CA THR A 102 -7.30 0.49 11.78
C THR A 102 -7.26 1.87 12.45
N HIS A 103 -6.50 2.81 11.90
CA HIS A 103 -6.42 4.19 12.40
C HIS A 103 -7.73 4.97 12.24
N ARG A 104 -8.49 4.67 11.19
CA ARG A 104 -9.82 5.25 10.93
C ARG A 104 -10.95 4.56 11.70
N GLY A 105 -10.65 3.49 12.44
CA GLY A 105 -11.68 2.63 13.02
C GLY A 105 -12.50 1.93 11.94
N ILE A 106 -11.92 1.70 10.76
CA ILE A 106 -12.51 0.90 9.69
C ILE A 106 -12.03 -0.54 9.86
N GLU A 107 -12.94 -1.47 10.15
CA GLU A 107 -12.64 -2.90 10.11
C GLU A 107 -13.15 -3.47 8.79
N ARG A 108 -12.24 -3.80 7.86
CA ARG A 108 -12.61 -4.49 6.61
C ARG A 108 -13.00 -5.93 6.90
N ALA A 109 -14.30 -6.18 7.07
CA ALA A 109 -14.87 -7.52 7.17
C ALA A 109 -15.12 -8.08 5.76
N VAL A 110 -14.41 -9.15 5.39
CA VAL A 110 -14.69 -9.91 4.16
C VAL A 110 -15.90 -10.81 4.42
N VAL A 111 -17.08 -10.41 3.95
CA VAL A 111 -18.28 -11.25 4.00
C VAL A 111 -18.28 -12.14 2.74
N THR A 112 -17.98 -13.42 2.92
CA THR A 112 -18.09 -14.40 1.82
C THR A 112 -19.55 -14.82 1.69
N THR A 113 -20.23 -14.38 0.62
CA THR A 113 -21.64 -14.71 0.36
C THR A 113 -21.81 -15.39 -0.98
N ALA A 114 -22.52 -16.52 -1.02
CA ALA A 114 -22.75 -17.31 -2.24
C ALA A 114 -23.74 -16.66 -3.25
N VAL A 115 -24.25 -15.46 -2.97
CA VAL A 115 -25.24 -14.75 -3.78
C VAL A 115 -24.89 -13.26 -3.82
N GLN A 116 -24.98 -12.62 -4.99
CA GLN A 116 -24.82 -11.17 -5.14
C GLN A 116 -25.76 -10.44 -4.18
N ILE A 117 -25.21 -9.73 -3.20
CA ILE A 117 -26.01 -8.96 -2.25
C ILE A 117 -26.44 -7.64 -2.87
N ASP A 118 -27.74 -7.37 -2.76
CA ASP A 118 -28.38 -6.14 -3.18
C ASP A 118 -28.01 -4.98 -2.24
N THR A 119 -27.73 -3.79 -2.79
CA THR A 119 -27.18 -2.61 -2.09
C THR A 119 -28.02 -2.14 -0.89
N THR A 120 -29.32 -2.45 -0.91
CA THR A 120 -30.29 -2.15 0.15
C THR A 120 -30.09 -3.01 1.41
N HIS A 121 -29.50 -4.20 1.26
CA HIS A 121 -29.20 -5.11 2.36
C HIS A 121 -27.83 -4.81 3.00
N LEU A 122 -26.83 -4.38 2.22
CA LEU A 122 -25.51 -3.95 2.73
C LEU A 122 -25.61 -2.83 3.75
N THR A 123 -26.46 -1.82 3.49
CA THR A 123 -26.63 -0.68 4.42
C THR A 123 -27.29 -1.08 5.74
N LYS A 124 -28.18 -2.09 5.74
CA LYS A 124 -28.76 -2.63 6.98
C LYS A 124 -27.75 -3.49 7.74
N ILE A 125 -26.97 -4.30 7.03
CA ILE A 125 -25.94 -5.16 7.63
C ILE A 125 -24.81 -4.30 8.21
N ASN A 126 -24.33 -3.27 7.50
CA ASN A 126 -23.36 -2.30 8.03
C ASN A 126 -23.88 -1.65 9.31
N LYS A 127 -25.12 -1.15 9.33
CA LYS A 127 -25.70 -0.55 10.55
C LYS A 127 -25.78 -1.51 11.73
N ILE A 128 -25.97 -2.81 11.50
CA ILE A 128 -26.04 -3.80 12.58
C ILE A 128 -24.63 -4.17 13.04
N LEU A 129 -23.69 -4.37 12.12
CA LEU A 129 -22.32 -4.75 12.43
C LEU A 129 -21.54 -3.57 13.05
N GLU A 130 -21.74 -2.33 12.61
CA GLU A 130 -21.20 -1.12 13.25
C GLU A 130 -21.68 -1.00 14.71
N LYS A 131 -22.92 -1.40 14.97
CA LYS A 131 -23.51 -1.38 16.32
C LYS A 131 -22.94 -2.45 17.25
N ILE A 132 -22.42 -3.53 16.70
CA ILE A 132 -21.85 -4.67 17.46
C ILE A 132 -20.34 -4.54 17.59
N SER A 133 -19.64 -4.10 16.53
CA SER A 133 -18.17 -3.94 16.50
C SER A 133 -17.70 -2.59 17.06
N GLY A 134 -18.55 -1.56 17.04
CA GLY A 134 -18.19 -0.20 17.47
C GLY A 134 -17.31 0.57 16.48
N ASN A 135 -17.04 0.00 15.31
CA ASN A 135 -16.17 0.53 14.24
C ASN A 135 -16.90 0.49 12.89
N GLN A 136 -16.48 1.35 11.94
CA GLN A 136 -17.06 1.47 10.60
C GLN A 136 -16.65 0.26 9.74
N ILE A 137 -17.57 -0.35 8.98
CA ILE A 137 -17.27 -1.60 8.26
C ILE A 137 -17.44 -1.38 6.75
N ASP A 138 -16.34 -1.52 6.02
CA ASP A 138 -16.33 -1.53 4.56
C ASP A 138 -16.35 -2.97 4.04
N ILE A 139 -17.49 -3.39 3.50
CA ILE A 139 -17.71 -4.73 2.96
C ILE A 139 -17.26 -4.76 1.49
N THR A 140 -16.32 -5.65 1.16
CA THR A 140 -15.98 -5.99 -0.23
C THR A 140 -16.55 -7.36 -0.56
N SER A 141 -17.47 -7.43 -1.54
CA SER A 141 -18.02 -8.68 -2.07
C SER A 141 -17.07 -9.24 -3.14
N ASN A 142 -16.89 -10.56 -3.16
CA ASN A 142 -16.16 -11.30 -4.21
C ASN A 142 -17.09 -12.35 -4.80
#